data_AF-A0A095AL98-F1
#
_entry.id   AF-A0A095AL98-F1
#
_cell.length_a   1.000
_cell.length_b   1.000
_cell.length_c   1.000
_cell.angle_alpha   90.00
_cell.angle_beta   90.00
_cell.angle_gamma   90.00
#
_symmetry.space_group_name_H-M   'P 1'
#
loop_
_entity.id
_entity.type
_entity.pdbx_description
1 polymer ?
#
loop_
_entity_poly.entity_id
_entity_poly.type
_entity_poly.pdbx_seq_one_letter_code
_entity_poly.pdbx_strand_id
1 'polypeptide(L)'
;MSSSDPNIPPTSDERRFDGISHGYAPDGRPLAPPPVPLEKIVGDVVDNLSATAKAELALLEARGELALHGASWTAGWGAVAASALGIAMLALAFGAILALAPHVGPFVATLIVVAILLAVAGFAGWRARKSYADIRTALRSDLTNERIDDAADA
;
A
#
# COMPACT_ATOMS: atom_id res chain seq x y z
N MET A 1 10.75 71.77 -35.22
CA MET A 1 11.11 70.35 -35.05
C MET A 1 11.55 70.17 -33.62
N SER A 2 10.75 69.49 -32.80
CA SER A 2 10.98 69.31 -31.35
C SER A 2 12.09 68.28 -31.11
N SER A 3 12.96 68.58 -30.14
CA SER A 3 14.05 67.73 -29.69
C SER A 3 13.50 66.64 -28.77
N SER A 4 13.81 65.37 -29.07
CA SER A 4 13.49 64.22 -28.22
C SER A 4 14.70 63.91 -27.35
N ASP A 5 14.53 64.04 -26.04
CA ASP A 5 15.54 63.73 -25.01
C ASP A 5 15.66 62.19 -24.87
N PRO A 6 16.85 61.57 -25.06
CA PRO A 6 16.99 60.11 -25.15
C PRO A 6 17.11 59.39 -23.81
N ASN A 7 16.90 60.05 -22.67
CA ASN A 7 17.27 59.51 -21.36
C ASN A 7 16.11 59.31 -20.37
N ILE A 8 15.01 58.71 -20.85
CA ILE A 8 13.94 58.22 -19.96
C ILE A 8 13.94 56.69 -20.05
N PRO A 9 14.39 55.96 -19.01
CA PRO A 9 14.18 54.52 -18.97
C PRO A 9 12.68 54.24 -18.93
N PRO A 10 12.17 53.23 -19.66
CA PRO A 10 10.77 52.86 -19.56
C PRO A 10 10.46 52.53 -18.11
N THR A 11 9.45 53.22 -17.55
CA THR A 11 8.91 52.91 -16.23
C THR A 11 8.59 51.42 -16.21
N SER A 12 9.32 50.68 -15.39
CA SER A 12 9.02 49.29 -15.09
C SER A 12 7.58 49.24 -14.63
N ASP A 13 6.72 48.63 -15.45
CA ASP A 13 5.40 48.18 -15.00
C ASP A 13 5.62 47.48 -13.67
N GLU A 14 5.14 48.11 -12.60
CA GLU A 14 4.83 47.44 -11.36
C GLU A 14 3.85 46.34 -11.76
N ARG A 15 4.37 45.16 -12.12
CA ARG A 15 3.60 43.92 -12.14
C ARG A 15 3.22 43.66 -10.69
N ARG A 16 2.17 44.36 -10.31
CA ARG A 16 1.50 44.32 -9.03
C ARG A 16 0.91 42.91 -8.91
N PHE A 17 1.69 42.00 -8.32
CA PHE A 17 1.24 40.65 -7.95
C PHE A 17 0.23 40.66 -6.78
N ASP A 18 -0.47 41.78 -6.58
CA ASP A 18 -1.38 42.08 -5.45
C ASP A 18 -2.80 41.54 -5.69
N GLY A 19 -3.00 40.80 -6.78
CA GLY A 19 -4.29 40.21 -7.17
C GLY A 19 -4.50 38.76 -6.70
N ILE A 20 -3.50 38.14 -6.08
CA ILE A 20 -3.62 36.78 -5.56
C ILE A 20 -4.07 36.88 -4.11
N SER A 21 -5.38 36.80 -3.90
CA SER A 21 -5.97 36.73 -2.57
C SER A 21 -5.55 35.43 -1.88
N HIS A 22 -4.61 35.50 -0.94
CA HIS A 22 -4.12 34.34 -0.17
C HIS A 22 -5.05 33.95 0.99
N GLY A 23 -6.26 34.51 1.07
CA GLY A 23 -7.22 34.24 2.16
C GLY A 23 -6.77 34.74 3.54
N TYR A 24 -5.51 35.20 3.69
CA TYR A 24 -4.97 35.75 4.92
C TYR A 24 -4.97 37.27 4.84
N ALA A 25 -5.96 37.89 5.49
CA ALA A 25 -5.97 39.33 5.72
C ALA A 25 -5.32 39.59 7.10
N PRO A 26 -4.04 40.01 7.16
CA PRO A 26 -3.32 40.20 8.43
C PRO A 26 -3.96 41.24 9.36
N ASP A 27 -4.80 42.14 8.81
CA ASP A 27 -5.50 43.19 9.55
C ASP A 27 -7.01 42.93 9.74
N GLY A 28 -7.49 41.73 9.38
CA GLY A 28 -8.88 41.34 9.57
C GLY A 28 -9.14 41.00 11.04
N ARG A 29 -10.00 41.78 11.73
CA ARG A 29 -10.52 41.37 13.04
C ARG A 29 -11.14 39.97 12.93
N PRO A 30 -10.82 39.01 13.81
CA PRO A 30 -11.48 37.71 13.83
C PRO A 30 -12.98 37.93 14.01
N LEU A 31 -13.76 37.83 12.94
CA LEU A 31 -15.20 37.68 13.04
C LEU A 31 -15.40 36.28 13.60
N ALA A 32 -15.83 36.20 14.85
CA ALA A 32 -16.22 34.95 15.46
C ALA A 32 -17.20 34.25 14.48
N PRO A 33 -16.92 33.01 14.05
CA PRO A 33 -17.80 32.28 13.17
C PRO A 33 -19.22 32.30 13.76
N PRO A 34 -20.27 32.57 12.96
CA PRO A 34 -21.64 32.49 13.46
C PRO A 34 -21.85 31.10 14.08
N PRO A 35 -22.56 31.00 15.22
CA PRO A 35 -22.72 29.73 15.92
C PRO A 35 -23.45 28.73 15.01
N VAL A 36 -22.68 27.79 14.48
CA VAL A 36 -23.20 26.72 13.63
C VAL A 36 -23.74 25.59 14.52
N PRO A 37 -24.90 25.02 14.19
CA PRO A 37 -25.47 23.91 14.95
C PRO A 37 -24.54 22.69 14.90
N LEU A 38 -24.46 21.96 16.02
CA LEU A 38 -23.55 20.82 16.18
C LEU A 38 -23.80 19.73 15.13
N GLU A 39 -25.06 19.54 14.71
CA GLU A 39 -25.41 18.58 13.65
C GLU A 39 -24.71 18.90 12.33
N LYS A 40 -24.53 20.19 12.03
CA LYS A 40 -23.85 20.64 10.82
C LYS A 40 -22.34 20.42 10.92
N ILE A 41 -21.76 20.62 12.11
CA ILE A 41 -20.33 20.37 12.35
C ILE A 41 -20.02 18.87 12.20
N VAL A 42 -20.86 18.00 12.76
CA VAL A 42 -20.72 16.54 12.63
C VAL A 42 -20.86 16.10 11.18
N GLY A 43 -21.83 16.66 10.44
CA GLY A 43 -21.98 16.42 9.01
C GLY A 43 -20.73 16.79 8.22
N ASP A 44 -20.20 18.00 8.44
CA ASP A 44 -19.02 18.50 7.73
C ASP A 44 -17.76 17.64 8.02
N VAL A 45 -17.60 17.10 9.24
CA VAL A 45 -16.49 16.20 9.59
C VAL A 45 -16.63 14.83 8.93
N VAL A 46 -17.83 14.24 8.95
CA VAL A 46 -18.10 12.94 8.32
C VAL A 46 -17.88 13.04 6.81
N ASP A 47 -18.32 14.12 6.18
CA ASP A 47 -18.13 14.35 4.76
C ASP A 47 -16.66 14.54 4.41
N ASN A 48 -15.91 15.28 5.23
CA ASN A 48 -14.47 15.48 5.01
C ASN A 48 -13.66 14.18 5.20
N LEU A 49 -14.01 13.35 6.18
CA LEU A 49 -13.41 12.03 6.38
C LEU A 49 -13.76 11.08 5.23
N SER A 50 -15.02 11.09 4.76
CA SER A 50 -15.46 10.31 3.61
C SER A 50 -14.73 10.72 2.33
N ALA A 51 -14.57 12.03 2.11
CA ALA A 51 -13.84 12.57 0.97
C ALA A 51 -12.35 12.18 1.01
N THR A 52 -11.74 12.25 2.18
CA THR A 52 -10.34 11.84 2.39
C THR A 52 -10.15 10.34 2.16
N ALA A 53 -11.05 9.51 2.72
CA ALA A 53 -11.01 8.06 2.52
C ALA A 53 -11.21 7.67 1.05
N LYS A 54 -12.09 8.37 0.32
CA LYS A 54 -12.28 8.17 -1.13
C LYS A 54 -11.04 8.60 -1.92
N ALA A 55 -10.35 9.66 -1.51
CA ALA A 55 -9.10 10.08 -2.15
C ALA A 55 -7.96 9.07 -1.95
N GLU A 56 -7.82 8.52 -0.74
CA GLU A 56 -6.88 7.45 -0.42
C GLU A 56 -7.17 6.16 -1.20
N LEU A 57 -8.46 5.77 -1.29
CA LEU A 57 -8.88 4.63 -2.09
C LEU A 57 -8.61 4.85 -3.58
N ALA A 58 -8.86 6.05 -4.11
CA ALA A 58 -8.52 6.38 -5.50
C ALA A 58 -7.00 6.32 -5.76
N LEU A 59 -6.18 6.66 -4.77
CA LEU A 59 -4.72 6.57 -4.85
C LEU A 59 -4.24 5.11 -4.81
N LEU A 60 -4.86 4.27 -3.97
CA LEU A 60 -4.63 2.83 -3.91
C LEU A 60 -5.10 2.13 -5.19
N GLU A 61 -6.19 2.58 -5.79
CA GLU A 61 -6.72 2.06 -7.05
C GLU A 61 -5.83 2.44 -8.22
N ALA A 62 -5.36 3.69 -8.30
CA ALA A 62 -4.40 4.13 -9.32
C ALA A 62 -3.03 3.43 -9.19
N ARG A 63 -2.54 3.23 -7.95
CA ARG A 63 -1.33 2.43 -7.71
C ARG A 63 -1.59 0.94 -7.94
N GLY A 64 -2.80 0.47 -7.69
CA GLY A 64 -3.25 -0.88 -7.97
C GLY A 64 -3.27 -1.16 -9.47
N GLU A 65 -3.73 -0.22 -10.29
CA GLU A 65 -3.77 -0.33 -11.75
C GLU A 65 -2.35 -0.35 -12.37
N LEU A 66 -1.43 0.46 -11.83
CA LEU A 66 0.00 0.43 -12.19
C LEU A 66 0.69 -0.85 -11.70
N ALA A 67 0.37 -1.31 -10.48
CA ALA A 67 0.85 -2.57 -9.96
C ALA A 67 0.30 -3.75 -10.77
N LEU A 68 -0.93 -3.71 -11.26
CA LEU A 68 -1.56 -4.76 -12.07
C LEU A 68 -0.90 -4.90 -13.45
N HIS A 69 -0.42 -3.81 -14.06
CA HIS A 69 0.29 -3.88 -15.34
C HIS A 69 1.67 -4.55 -15.22
N GLY A 70 2.44 -4.31 -14.14
CA GLY A 70 3.68 -5.03 -13.87
C GLY A 70 3.45 -6.41 -13.25
N ALA A 71 2.45 -6.52 -12.38
CA ALA A 71 2.11 -7.72 -11.65
C ALA A 71 1.52 -8.79 -12.55
N SER A 72 0.78 -8.45 -13.61
CA SER A 72 0.28 -9.44 -14.56
C SER A 72 1.42 -10.19 -15.26
N TRP A 73 2.50 -9.50 -15.64
CA TRP A 73 3.68 -10.13 -16.22
C TRP A 73 4.42 -11.01 -15.22
N THR A 74 4.66 -10.51 -14.00
CA THR A 74 5.31 -11.30 -12.95
C THR A 74 4.43 -12.43 -12.43
N ALA A 75 3.10 -12.26 -12.46
CA ALA A 75 2.13 -13.30 -12.10
C ALA A 75 2.11 -14.41 -13.15
N GLY A 76 2.25 -14.07 -14.43
CA GLY A 76 2.47 -15.06 -15.49
C GLY A 76 3.71 -15.93 -15.22
N TRP A 77 4.86 -15.31 -14.93
CA TRP A 77 6.08 -16.05 -14.58
C TRP A 77 5.96 -16.81 -13.26
N GLY A 78 5.22 -16.28 -12.27
CA GLY A 78 4.93 -16.98 -11.02
C GLY A 78 4.14 -18.27 -11.24
N ALA A 79 3.13 -18.24 -12.12
CA ALA A 79 2.37 -19.42 -12.48
C ALA A 79 3.23 -20.48 -13.21
N VAL A 80 4.10 -20.04 -14.13
CA VAL A 80 5.04 -20.93 -14.82
C VAL A 80 6.02 -21.57 -13.82
N ALA A 81 6.60 -20.77 -12.93
CA ALA A 81 7.52 -21.26 -11.89
C ALA A 81 6.83 -22.24 -10.93
N ALA A 82 5.60 -21.94 -10.50
CA ALA A 82 4.82 -22.84 -9.65
C ALA A 82 4.51 -24.18 -10.36
N SER A 83 4.16 -24.11 -11.64
CA SER A 83 3.91 -25.30 -12.46
C SER A 83 5.16 -26.14 -12.63
N ALA A 84 6.29 -25.51 -12.96
CA ALA A 84 7.59 -26.17 -13.06
C ALA A 84 8.02 -26.80 -11.72
N LEU A 85 7.80 -26.11 -10.60
CA LEU A 85 8.06 -26.64 -9.26
C LEU A 85 7.19 -27.86 -8.95
N GLY A 86 5.92 -27.85 -9.35
CA GLY A 86 5.03 -29.01 -9.23
C GLY A 86 5.55 -30.22 -10.00
N ILE A 87 6.00 -30.02 -11.25
CA ILE A 87 6.60 -31.07 -12.08
C ILE A 87 7.92 -31.56 -11.47
N ALA A 88 8.75 -30.66 -10.98
CA ALA A 88 10.01 -31.00 -10.33
C ALA A 88 9.80 -31.83 -9.05
N MET A 89 8.80 -31.48 -8.23
CA MET A 89 8.42 -32.26 -7.05
C MET A 89 7.90 -33.65 -7.42
N LEU A 90 7.15 -33.77 -8.52
CA LEU A 90 6.70 -35.07 -9.04
C LEU A 90 7.88 -35.93 -9.50
N ALA A 91 8.82 -35.34 -10.24
CA ALA A 91 10.04 -36.02 -10.67
C ALA A 91 10.91 -36.46 -9.48
N LEU A 92 11.07 -35.58 -8.47
CA LEU A 92 11.74 -35.90 -7.22
C LEU A 92 11.07 -37.08 -6.51
N ALA A 93 9.74 -37.11 -6.45
CA ALA A 93 8.99 -38.20 -5.84
C ALA A 93 9.26 -39.53 -6.56
N PHE A 94 9.16 -39.57 -7.89
CA PHE A 94 9.45 -40.78 -8.66
C PHE A 94 10.89 -41.25 -8.49
N GLY A 95 11.86 -40.32 -8.53
CA GLY A 95 13.27 -40.65 -8.31
C GLY A 95 13.52 -41.24 -6.90
N ALA A 96 12.93 -40.64 -5.88
CA ALA A 96 13.04 -41.12 -4.51
C ALA A 96 12.38 -42.50 -4.32
N ILE A 97 11.21 -42.73 -4.92
CA ILE A 97 10.52 -44.03 -4.86
C ILE A 97 11.38 -45.10 -5.54
N LEU A 98 11.91 -44.85 -6.74
CA LEU A 98 12.73 -45.82 -7.46
C LEU A 98 14.04 -46.14 -6.71
N ALA A 99 14.67 -45.15 -6.09
CA ALA A 99 15.87 -45.34 -5.29
C ALA A 99 15.60 -46.16 -4.02
N LEU A 100 14.43 -45.99 -3.40
CA LEU A 100 14.10 -46.63 -2.12
C LEU A 100 13.38 -47.97 -2.28
N ALA A 101 12.71 -48.19 -3.41
CA ALA A 101 12.00 -49.42 -3.75
C ALA A 101 12.81 -50.72 -3.54
N PRO A 102 14.10 -50.84 -3.96
CA PRO A 102 14.86 -52.07 -3.74
C PRO A 102 15.20 -52.36 -2.27
N HIS A 103 15.11 -51.38 -1.37
CA HIS A 103 15.47 -51.55 0.04
C HIS A 103 14.27 -51.92 0.91
N VAL A 104 13.12 -51.30 0.69
CA VAL A 104 11.94 -51.43 1.58
C VAL A 104 10.68 -51.91 0.86
N GLY A 105 10.77 -52.11 -0.45
CA GLY A 105 9.63 -52.42 -1.30
C GLY A 105 8.86 -51.16 -1.75
N PRO A 106 8.17 -51.22 -2.90
CA PRO A 106 7.57 -50.04 -3.53
C PRO A 106 6.45 -49.40 -2.70
N PHE A 107 5.61 -50.17 -2.01
CA PHE A 107 4.52 -49.63 -1.17
C PHE A 107 5.03 -48.87 0.06
N VAL A 108 6.08 -49.37 0.71
CA VAL A 108 6.65 -48.70 1.88
C VAL A 108 7.44 -47.46 1.45
N ALA A 109 8.12 -47.53 0.31
CA ALA A 109 8.84 -46.40 -0.27
C ALA A 109 7.92 -45.20 -0.57
N THR A 110 6.76 -45.43 -1.19
CA THR A 110 5.80 -44.35 -1.47
C THR A 110 5.29 -43.70 -0.19
N LEU A 111 4.98 -44.50 0.84
CA LEU A 111 4.51 -43.98 2.13
C LEU A 111 5.57 -43.09 2.80
N ILE A 112 6.83 -43.51 2.81
CA ILE A 112 7.95 -42.73 3.34
C ILE A 112 8.12 -41.41 2.57
N VAL A 113 8.16 -41.47 1.23
CA VAL A 113 8.37 -40.28 0.40
C VAL A 113 7.23 -39.28 0.57
N VAL A 114 5.97 -39.75 0.59
CA VAL A 114 4.80 -38.90 0.83
C VAL A 114 4.87 -38.26 2.23
N ALA A 115 5.22 -39.02 3.27
CA ALA A 115 5.35 -38.47 4.62
C ALA A 115 6.41 -37.36 4.69
N ILE A 116 7.57 -37.55 4.03
CA ILE A 116 8.63 -36.54 3.96
C ILE A 116 8.15 -35.30 3.19
N LEU A 117 7.52 -35.47 2.03
CA LEU A 117 7.00 -34.35 1.24
C LEU A 117 5.92 -33.57 1.98
N LEU A 118 5.04 -34.24 2.73
CA LEU A 118 4.05 -33.58 3.59
C LEU A 118 4.71 -32.82 4.73
N ALA A 119 5.77 -33.36 5.34
CA ALA A 119 6.53 -32.65 6.37
C ALA A 119 7.19 -31.39 5.79
N VAL A 120 7.82 -31.47 4.61
CA VAL A 120 8.43 -30.33 3.93
C VAL A 120 7.38 -29.29 3.52
N ALA A 121 6.26 -29.72 2.93
CA ALA A 121 5.17 -28.84 2.53
C ALA A 121 4.52 -28.15 3.75
N GLY A 122 4.30 -28.90 4.83
CA GLY A 122 3.81 -28.38 6.09
C GLY A 122 4.77 -27.37 6.71
N PHE A 123 6.07 -27.66 6.69
CA PHE A 123 7.11 -26.74 7.18
C PHE A 123 7.18 -25.46 6.33
N ALA A 124 7.17 -25.58 5.00
CA ALA A 124 7.16 -24.44 4.10
C ALA A 124 5.91 -23.57 4.31
N GLY A 125 4.73 -24.19 4.42
CA GLY A 125 3.48 -23.49 4.71
C GLY A 125 3.47 -22.82 6.08
N TRP A 126 4.04 -23.46 7.10
CA TRP A 126 4.19 -22.87 8.43
C TRP A 126 5.16 -21.68 8.43
N ARG A 127 6.31 -21.81 7.75
CA ARG A 127 7.31 -20.75 7.58
C ARG A 127 6.70 -19.52 6.89
N ALA A 128 5.93 -19.74 5.83
CA ALA A 128 5.19 -18.68 5.14
C ALA A 128 4.19 -18.01 6.09
N ARG A 129 3.35 -18.78 6.78
CA ARG A 129 2.36 -18.24 7.74
C ARG A 129 3.00 -17.42 8.86
N LYS A 130 4.15 -17.85 9.39
CA LYS A 130 4.86 -17.09 10.44
C LYS A 130 5.30 -15.72 9.94
N SER A 131 5.80 -15.62 8.70
CA SER A 131 6.18 -14.35 8.09
C SER A 131 4.99 -13.40 7.93
N TYR A 132 3.84 -13.90 7.50
CA TYR A 132 2.62 -13.09 7.35
C TYR A 132 2.01 -12.70 8.71
N ALA A 133 2.10 -13.59 9.71
CA ALA A 133 1.61 -13.31 11.05
C ALA A 133 2.40 -12.18 11.71
N ASP A 134 3.71 -12.13 11.53
CA ASP A 134 4.57 -11.10 12.12
C ASP A 134 4.19 -9.69 11.64
N ILE A 135 4.05 -9.53 10.32
CA ILE A 135 3.63 -8.26 9.70
C ILE A 135 2.24 -7.83 10.20
N ARG A 136 1.29 -8.77 10.27
CA ARG A 136 -0.06 -8.49 10.77
C ARG A 136 -0.07 -8.12 12.25
N THR A 137 0.81 -8.74 13.04
CA THR A 137 0.86 -8.51 14.49
C THR A 137 1.52 -7.16 14.78
N ALA A 138 2.59 -6.81 14.07
CA ALA A 138 3.23 -5.50 14.14
C ALA A 138 2.25 -4.36 13.76
N LEU A 139 1.50 -4.53 12.67
CA LEU A 139 0.49 -3.56 12.27
C LEU A 139 -0.64 -3.44 13.31
N ARG A 140 -1.08 -4.55 13.89
CA ARG A 140 -2.13 -4.53 14.91
C ARG A 140 -1.68 -3.86 16.21
N SER A 141 -0.45 -4.09 16.65
CA SER A 141 0.08 -3.44 17.84
C SER A 141 0.21 -1.93 17.65
N ASP A 142 0.67 -1.50 16.47
CA ASP A 142 0.80 -0.09 16.09
C ASP A 142 -0.56 0.62 16.18
N LEU A 143 -1.59 0.07 15.51
CA LEU A 143 -2.96 0.61 15.54
C LEU A 143 -3.62 0.59 16.93
N THR A 144 -3.21 -0.32 17.81
CA THR A 144 -3.80 -0.42 19.16
C THR A 144 -3.13 0.55 20.13
N ASN A 145 -1.82 0.79 19.98
CA ASN A 145 -1.07 1.71 20.84
C ASN A 145 -1.46 3.16 20.58
N GLU A 146 -1.60 3.54 19.30
CA GLU A 146 -2.03 4.91 18.91
C GLU A 146 -3.41 5.27 19.47
N ARG A 147 -4.37 4.31 19.47
CA ARG A 147 -5.70 4.49 20.08
C ARG A 147 -5.65 4.73 21.59
N ILE A 148 -4.69 4.13 22.30
CA ILE A 148 -4.59 4.23 23.76
C ILE A 148 -3.99 5.58 24.15
N ASP A 149 -3.00 6.05 23.39
CA ASP A 149 -2.38 7.37 23.61
C ASP A 149 -3.43 8.49 23.43
N ASP A 150 -4.25 8.43 22.37
CA ASP A 150 -5.35 9.39 22.14
C ASP A 150 -6.44 9.38 23.24
N ALA A 151 -6.64 8.24 23.92
CA ALA A 151 -7.63 8.11 24.99
C ALA A 151 -7.09 8.50 26.37
N ALA A 152 -5.76 8.62 26.52
CA ALA A 152 -5.10 9.06 27.75
C ALA A 152 -4.96 10.59 27.82
N ASP A 153 -4.99 11.27 26.67
CA ASP A 153 -4.88 12.73 26.54
C ASP A 153 -6.25 13.45 26.51
N ALA A 154 -7.37 12.71 26.65
CA ALA A 154 -8.75 13.21 26.68
C ALA A 154 -9.35 13.21 28.09
#